data_AF-A0A0M3JED5-F1
#
_entry.id   AF-A0A0M3JED5-F1
#
_cell.length_a   1.000
_cell.length_b   1.000
_cell.length_c   1.000
_cell.angle_alpha   90.00
_cell.angle_beta   90.00
_cell.angle_gamma   90.00
#
_symmetry.space_group_name_H-M   'P 1'
#
loop_
_entity.id
_entity.type
_entity.pdbx_description
1 polymer ?
#
loop_
_entity_poly.entity_id
_entity_poly.type
_entity_poly.pdbx_seq_one_letter_code
_entity_poly.pdbx_strand_id
1 'polypeptide(L)'
;MESGYAAGEDVHNARVLSGYDTRESSQYLQTALKSGVQLSKAQFYSYDLLTTPQLHYIVRCENDAEYGFRGEEGYYRTFSSAFNTMLKVSFY
;
A
#
# COMPACT_ATOMS: atom_id res chain seq x y z
N MET A 1 -36.92 16.42 25.48
CA MET A 1 -35.45 16.38 25.68
C MET A 1 -35.10 14.92 25.90
N GLU A 2 -34.72 14.22 24.84
CA GLU A 2 -34.12 12.90 24.94
C GLU A 2 -32.86 12.91 24.07
N SER A 3 -31.78 12.51 24.72
CA SER A 3 -30.40 12.76 24.38
C SER A 3 -30.01 12.16 23.04
N GLY A 4 -29.45 13.00 22.16
CA GLY A 4 -28.73 12.55 20.98
C GLY A 4 -27.60 11.62 21.41
N TYR A 5 -27.69 10.35 21.01
CA TYR A 5 -26.56 9.45 20.97
C TYR A 5 -25.56 10.01 19.96
N ALA A 6 -24.60 10.80 20.45
CA ALA A 6 -23.37 11.04 19.72
C ALA A 6 -22.63 9.71 19.67
N ALA A 7 -22.84 8.94 18.60
CA ALA A 7 -21.96 7.83 18.27
C ALA A 7 -20.57 8.43 18.07
N GLY A 8 -19.71 8.31 19.07
CA GLY A 8 -18.29 8.61 18.90
C GLY A 8 -17.79 7.84 17.68
N GLU A 9 -17.23 8.55 16.71
CA GLU A 9 -16.60 7.92 15.57
C GLU A 9 -15.34 7.19 16.06
N ASP A 10 -15.51 5.95 16.52
CA ASP A 10 -14.40 5.02 16.72
C ASP A 10 -13.82 4.65 15.35
N VAL A 11 -13.01 5.55 14.79
CA VAL A 11 -12.15 5.27 13.64
C VAL A 11 -10.97 4.45 14.17
N HIS A 12 -10.98 3.14 13.94
CA HIS A 12 -9.83 2.32 14.31
C HIS A 12 -8.68 2.60 13.33
N ASN A 13 -7.45 2.77 13.86
CA ASN A 13 -6.22 3.13 13.12
C ASN A 13 -5.69 2.04 12.16
N ALA A 14 -6.54 1.10 11.72
CA ALA A 14 -6.17 0.08 10.75
C ALA A 14 -6.01 0.73 9.37
N ARG A 15 -4.91 0.37 8.69
CA ARG A 15 -4.57 0.88 7.37
C ARG A 15 -4.41 -0.30 6.42
N VAL A 16 -5.17 -0.30 5.34
CA VAL A 16 -5.16 -1.32 4.30
C VAL A 16 -4.63 -0.70 3.02
N LEU A 17 -3.57 -1.29 2.48
CA LEU A 17 -2.97 -0.88 1.22
C LEU A 17 -3.36 -1.88 0.13
N SER A 18 -3.69 -1.38 -1.06
CA SER A 18 -4.18 -2.18 -2.17
C SER A 18 -3.51 -1.76 -3.48
N GLY A 19 -3.29 -2.74 -4.36
CA GLY A 19 -2.91 -2.58 -5.76
C GLY A 19 -3.51 -3.73 -6.57
N TYR A 20 -3.52 -3.63 -7.89
CA TYR A 20 -4.08 -4.62 -8.79
C TYR A 20 -3.26 -4.81 -10.06
N ASP A 21 -3.45 -5.94 -10.75
CA ASP A 21 -2.86 -6.23 -12.06
C ASP A 21 -3.76 -5.73 -13.22
N THR A 22 -3.38 -5.99 -14.47
CA THR A 22 -4.08 -5.51 -15.67
C THR A 22 -5.37 -6.27 -16.03
N ARG A 23 -5.85 -7.21 -15.19
CA ARG A 23 -7.10 -7.92 -15.50
C ARG A 23 -8.28 -6.97 -15.52
N GLU A 24 -9.22 -7.20 -16.44
CA GLU A 24 -10.42 -6.38 -16.60
C GLU A 24 -11.25 -6.30 -15.30
N SER A 25 -11.32 -7.40 -14.54
CA SER A 25 -12.07 -7.46 -13.28
C SER A 25 -11.43 -6.69 -12.11
N SER A 26 -10.18 -6.25 -12.24
CA SER A 26 -9.38 -5.72 -11.13
C SER A 26 -10.00 -4.49 -10.46
N GLN A 27 -10.45 -3.52 -11.25
CA GLN A 27 -11.04 -2.28 -10.72
C GLN A 27 -12.36 -2.53 -9.97
N TYR A 28 -13.16 -3.47 -10.49
CA TYR A 28 -14.42 -3.86 -9.84
C TYR A 28 -14.15 -4.54 -8.49
N LEU A 29 -13.22 -5.50 -8.45
CA LEU A 29 -12.85 -6.20 -7.21
C LEU A 29 -12.21 -5.26 -6.18
N GLN A 30 -11.39 -4.30 -6.62
CA GLN A 30 -10.82 -3.29 -5.72
C GLN A 30 -11.90 -2.36 -5.15
N THR A 31 -12.91 -2.01 -5.93
CA THR A 31 -14.06 -1.23 -5.45
C THR A 31 -14.86 -1.99 -4.39
N ALA A 32 -15.08 -3.29 -4.58
CA ALA A 32 -15.71 -4.14 -3.59
C ALA A 32 -14.87 -4.23 -2.30
N LEU A 33 -13.55 -4.41 -2.43
CA LEU A 33 -12.61 -4.39 -1.30
C LEU A 33 -12.66 -3.07 -0.53
N LYS A 34 -12.59 -1.93 -1.23
CA LYS A 34 -12.70 -0.59 -0.63
C LYS A 34 -13.97 -0.45 0.18
N SER A 35 -15.11 -0.89 -0.36
CA SER A 35 -16.40 -0.84 0.33
C SER A 35 -16.37 -1.65 1.63
N GLY A 36 -15.79 -2.86 1.61
CA GLY A 36 -15.63 -3.69 2.80
C GLY A 36 -14.73 -3.05 3.87
N VAL A 37 -13.60 -2.46 3.47
CA VAL A 37 -12.66 -1.77 4.38
C VAL A 37 -13.29 -0.52 4.99
N GLN A 38 -14.06 0.24 4.22
CA GLN A 38 -14.75 1.43 4.72
C GLN A 38 -15.88 1.06 5.69
N LEU A 39 -16.62 -0.02 5.43
CA LEU A 39 -17.63 -0.55 6.36
C LEU A 39 -17.03 -1.00 7.68
N SER A 40 -15.78 -1.48 7.69
CA SER A 40 -15.05 -1.81 8.92
C SER A 40 -14.44 -0.59 9.62
N LYS A 41 -14.68 0.62 9.13
CA LYS A 41 -14.13 1.90 9.64
C LYS A 41 -12.60 1.98 9.59
N ALA A 42 -11.96 1.21 8.70
CA ALA A 42 -10.53 1.24 8.46
C ALA A 42 -10.16 2.18 7.29
N GLN A 43 -8.91 2.60 7.23
CA GLN A 43 -8.38 3.47 6.19
C GLN A 43 -7.94 2.64 4.97
N PHE A 44 -8.37 3.05 3.77
CA PHE A 44 -8.04 2.37 2.52
C PHE A 44 -7.13 3.26 1.66
N TYR A 45 -6.00 2.71 1.23
CA TYR A 45 -5.04 3.36 0.35
C TYR A 45 -4.86 2.54 -0.93
N SER A 46 -5.18 3.12 -2.07
CA SER A 46 -4.97 2.49 -3.38
C SER A 46 -3.69 3.00 -4.04
N TYR A 47 -2.92 2.06 -4.59
CA TYR A 47 -1.83 2.32 -5.52
C TYR A 47 -2.17 1.85 -6.95
N ASP A 48 -3.44 1.50 -7.19
CA ASP A 48 -3.99 1.12 -8.49
C ASP A 48 -3.15 0.04 -9.19
N LEU A 49 -2.62 0.32 -10.38
CA LEU A 49 -1.90 -0.65 -11.19
C LEU A 49 -0.48 -0.88 -10.65
N LEU A 50 -0.22 -2.07 -10.10
CA LEU A 50 1.08 -2.48 -9.61
C LEU A 50 1.36 -3.95 -9.93
N THR A 51 2.65 -4.30 -9.97
CA THR A 51 3.07 -5.69 -9.85
C THR A 51 2.91 -6.19 -8.41
N THR A 52 2.73 -7.50 -8.23
CA THR A 52 2.66 -8.12 -6.90
C THR A 52 3.89 -7.80 -6.03
N PRO A 53 5.15 -7.85 -6.52
CA PRO A 53 6.32 -7.49 -5.72
C PRO A 53 6.35 -6.02 -5.29
N GLN A 54 5.87 -5.09 -6.14
CA GLN A 54 5.78 -3.67 -5.77
C GLN A 54 4.81 -3.47 -4.59
N LEU A 55 3.65 -4.13 -4.60
CA LEU A 55 2.72 -4.05 -3.47
C LEU A 55 3.34 -4.58 -2.18
N HIS A 56 4.04 -5.72 -2.22
CA HIS A 56 4.75 -6.26 -1.05
C HIS A 56 5.83 -5.30 -0.53
N TYR A 57 6.62 -4.69 -1.43
CA TYR A 57 7.62 -3.70 -1.06
C TYR A 57 7.00 -2.50 -0.35
N ILE A 58 5.93 -1.93 -0.91
CA ILE A 58 5.25 -0.77 -0.33
C ILE A 58 4.70 -1.09 1.07
N VAL A 59 4.05 -2.24 1.22
CA VAL A 59 3.54 -2.70 2.53
C VAL A 59 4.68 -2.87 3.55
N ARG A 60 5.84 -3.38 3.12
CA ARG A 60 7.02 -3.51 3.99
C ARG A 60 7.56 -2.15 4.43
N CYS A 61 7.75 -1.20 3.50
CA CYS A 61 8.23 0.16 3.80
C CYS A 61 7.23 0.96 4.66
N GLU A 62 5.94 0.68 4.55
CA GLU A 62 4.91 1.34 5.36
C GLU A 62 4.99 0.93 6.83
N ASN A 63 5.29 -0.35 7.09
CA ASN A 63 5.44 -0.90 8.44
C ASN A 63 6.86 -0.76 9.01
N ASP A 64 7.85 -0.52 8.16
CA ASP A 64 9.25 -0.36 8.54
C ASP A 64 9.95 0.62 7.60
N ALA A 65 10.17 1.83 8.10
CA ALA A 65 10.81 2.91 7.37
C ALA A 65 12.30 2.65 7.08
N GLU A 66 12.94 1.71 7.77
CA GLU A 66 14.35 1.36 7.55
C GLU A 66 14.53 0.47 6.31
N TYR A 67 13.47 -0.20 5.85
CA TYR A 67 13.55 -1.09 4.69
C TYR A 67 13.76 -0.34 3.37
N GLY A 68 13.19 0.86 3.23
CA GLY A 68 13.29 1.64 2.01
C GLY A 68 12.30 2.80 1.96
N PHE A 69 12.38 3.56 0.86
CA PHE A 69 11.42 4.64 0.60
C PHE A 69 10.04 4.07 0.28
N ARG A 70 8.99 4.72 0.77
CA ARG A 70 7.61 4.31 0.52
C ARG A 70 7.20 4.62 -0.92
N GLY A 71 6.31 3.80 -1.47
CA GLY A 71 5.74 3.98 -2.80
C GLY A 71 6.56 3.38 -3.94
N GLU A 72 6.08 3.60 -5.15
CA GLU A 72 6.62 2.99 -6.37
C GLU A 72 8.01 3.51 -6.74
N GLU A 73 8.27 4.81 -6.54
CA GLU A 73 9.61 5.38 -6.77
C GLU A 73 10.65 4.74 -5.84
N GLY A 74 10.27 4.46 -4.59
CA GLY A 74 11.11 3.76 -3.63
C GLY A 74 11.54 2.39 -4.16
N TYR A 75 10.60 1.62 -4.72
CA TYR A 75 10.87 0.32 -5.33
C TYR A 75 11.92 0.46 -6.44
N TYR A 76 11.72 1.38 -7.38
CA TYR A 76 12.66 1.60 -8.48
C TYR A 76 14.05 2.02 -7.99
N ARG A 77 14.11 2.96 -7.03
CA ARG A 77 15.37 3.44 -6.45
C ARG A 77 16.13 2.33 -5.71
N THR A 78 15.44 1.52 -4.91
CA THR A 78 16.05 0.43 -4.15
C THR A 78 16.72 -0.56 -5.09
N PHE A 79 15.99 -1.07 -6.09
CA PHE A 79 16.54 -2.11 -6.96
C PHE A 79 17.56 -1.56 -7.97
N SER A 80 17.37 -0.35 -8.50
CA SER A 80 18.37 0.26 -9.39
C SER A 80 19.68 0.59 -8.67
N SER A 81 19.61 1.09 -7.43
CA SER A 81 20.79 1.37 -6.61
C SER A 81 21.56 0.09 -6.24
N ALA A 82 20.85 -0.97 -5.83
CA ALA A 82 21.45 -2.27 -5.53
C ALA A 82 22.16 -2.85 -6.77
N PHE A 83 21.49 -2.80 -7.93
CA PHE A 83 22.07 -3.26 -9.20
C PHE A 83 23.33 -2.47 -9.58
N ASN A 84 23.29 -1.14 -9.53
CA ASN A 84 24.45 -0.29 -9.81
C ASN A 84 25.61 -0.54 -8.85
N THR A 85 25.32 -0.81 -7.57
CA THR A 85 26.33 -1.13 -6.56
C THR A 85 26.99 -2.47 -6.86
N MET A 86 26.19 -3.49 -7.19
CA MET A 86 26.69 -4.81 -7.59
C MET A 86 27.63 -4.72 -8.80
N LEU A 87 27.26 -3.92 -9.82
CA LEU A 87 28.12 -3.72 -10.99
C LEU A 87 29.46 -3.07 -10.63
N LYS A 88 29.48 -2.07 -9.73
CA LYS A 88 30.73 -1.43 -9.27
C LYS A 88 31.65 -2.40 -8.54
N VAL A 89 31.09 -3.31 -7.75
CA VAL A 89 31.86 -4.35 -7.03
C VAL A 89 32.50 -5.34 -8.01
N SER A 90 31.86 -5.63 -9.14
CA SER A 90 32.37 -6.57 -10.14
C SER A 90 33.59 -6.07 -10.93
N PHE A 91 33.98 -4.80 -10.80
CA PHE A 91 35.13 -4.19 -11.49
C PHE A 91 36.35 -3.97 -10.59
N TYR A 92 36.40 -4.61 -9.43
CA TYR A 92 37.56 -4.72 -8.54
C TYR A 92 37.93 -6.20 -8.35
#